data_AF-A0A1J5TEC4-F1
#
_entry.id   AF-A0A1J5TEC4-F1
#
_cell.length_a   1.000
_cell.length_b   1.000
_cell.length_c   1.000
_cell.angle_alpha   90.00
_cell.angle_beta   90.00
_cell.angle_gamma   90.00
#
_symmetry.space_group_name_H-M   'P 1'
#
loop_
_entity.id
_entity.type
_entity.pdbx_description
1 polymer ?
#
loop_
_entity_poly.entity_id
_entity_poly.type
_entity_poly.pdbx_seq_one_letter_code
_entity_poly.pdbx_strand_id
1 'polypeptide(L)'
;MLEDIKNKINQNAKGISNEINNSASAASKMAKNKADSVVLGLATKIIISSMNGIATKGFSYINNDKKYQNIIDKTWEMLPLPMRLVGKDTLNYEDNMFFLRKSIFGKDKERPEVDSKDESIISKTIRKMFS
;
A
#
# COMPACT_ATOMS: atom_id res chain seq x y z
N MET A 1 -6.28 -18.49 44.24
CA MET A 1 -5.04 -17.66 44.30
C MET A 1 -4.25 -17.69 43.01
N LEU A 2 -3.65 -18.82 42.59
CA LEU A 2 -2.89 -18.89 41.32
C LEU A 2 -3.77 -18.70 40.07
N GLU A 3 -4.97 -19.29 40.05
CA GLU A 3 -5.96 -19.14 38.97
C GLU A 3 -6.42 -17.68 38.79
N ASP A 4 -6.66 -16.98 39.91
CA ASP A 4 -7.12 -15.59 39.92
C ASP A 4 -6.06 -14.62 39.38
N ILE A 5 -4.79 -14.91 39.66
CA ILE A 5 -3.64 -14.15 39.13
C ILE A 5 -3.55 -14.34 37.61
N LYS A 6 -3.68 -15.57 37.10
CA LYS A 6 -3.69 -15.84 35.64
C LYS A 6 -4.84 -15.13 34.95
N ASN A 7 -6.04 -15.14 35.54
CA ASN A 7 -7.21 -14.49 34.98
C ASN A 7 -7.06 -12.95 34.91
N LYS A 8 -6.51 -12.32 35.96
CA LYS A 8 -6.19 -10.88 35.95
C LYS A 8 -5.15 -10.51 34.89
N ILE A 9 -4.09 -11.31 34.75
CA ILE A 9 -3.06 -11.08 33.73
C ILE A 9 -3.67 -11.14 32.32
N ASN A 10 -4.51 -12.16 32.05
CA ASN A 10 -5.18 -12.30 30.77
C ASN A 10 -6.18 -11.17 30.48
N GLN A 11 -6.92 -10.70 31.50
CA GLN A 11 -7.82 -9.56 31.34
C GLN A 11 -7.06 -8.26 31.06
N ASN A 12 -5.96 -8.00 31.77
CA ASN A 12 -5.12 -6.82 31.53
C ASN A 12 -4.47 -6.87 30.14
N ALA A 13 -3.97 -8.03 29.71
CA ALA A 13 -3.39 -8.20 28.38
C ALA A 13 -4.42 -7.93 27.26
N LYS A 14 -5.67 -8.41 27.42
CA LYS A 14 -6.77 -8.10 26.50
C LYS A 14 -7.15 -6.62 26.52
N GLY A 15 -7.18 -5.99 27.70
CA GLY A 15 -7.43 -4.55 27.85
C GLY A 15 -6.41 -3.69 27.11
N ILE A 16 -5.12 -3.95 27.33
CA ILE A 16 -4.01 -3.26 26.65
C ILE A 16 -4.07 -3.49 25.14
N SER A 17 -4.30 -4.73 24.69
CA SER A 17 -4.45 -5.04 23.26
C SER A 17 -5.60 -4.26 22.62
N ASN A 18 -6.75 -4.18 23.29
CA ASN A 18 -7.90 -3.42 22.79
C ASN A 18 -7.62 -1.91 22.73
N GLU A 19 -6.96 -1.34 23.73
CA GLU A 19 -6.58 0.08 23.72
C GLU A 19 -5.57 0.42 22.62
N ILE A 20 -4.57 -0.44 22.41
CA ILE A 20 -3.60 -0.30 21.31
C ILE A 20 -4.31 -0.38 19.96
N ASN A 21 -5.20 -1.36 19.77
CA ASN A 21 -5.96 -1.52 18.53
C ASN A 21 -6.87 -0.31 18.27
N ASN A 22 -7.51 0.22 19.31
CA ASN A 22 -8.36 1.42 19.20
C ASN A 22 -7.52 2.65 18.82
N SER A 23 -6.34 2.81 19.43
CA SER A 23 -5.43 3.91 19.15
C SER A 23 -4.85 3.84 17.74
N ALA A 24 -4.41 2.65 17.29
CA ALA A 24 -3.93 2.42 15.92
C ALA A 24 -5.05 2.65 14.88
N SER A 25 -6.27 2.19 15.17
CA SER A 25 -7.44 2.43 14.33
C SER A 25 -7.79 3.92 14.24
N ALA A 26 -7.71 4.66 15.34
CA ALA A 26 -7.93 6.10 15.34
C ALA A 26 -6.85 6.87 14.56
N ALA A 27 -5.58 6.49 14.73
CA ALA A 27 -4.46 7.05 13.97
C ALA A 27 -4.60 6.79 12.46
N SER A 28 -4.98 5.56 12.08
CA SER A 28 -5.25 5.19 10.70
C SER A 28 -6.41 5.98 10.10
N LYS A 29 -7.53 6.14 10.83
CA LYS A 29 -8.67 6.98 10.40
C LYS A 29 -8.26 8.45 10.22
N MET A 30 -7.49 9.01 11.15
CA MET A 30 -6.98 10.38 11.02
C MET A 30 -6.04 10.53 9.84
N ALA A 31 -5.15 9.56 9.60
CA ALA A 31 -4.23 9.56 8.46
C ALA A 31 -5.00 9.42 7.13
N LYS A 32 -6.05 8.59 7.07
CA LYS A 32 -6.95 8.51 5.91
C LYS A 32 -7.67 9.82 5.64
N ASN A 33 -8.21 10.45 6.69
CA ASN A 33 -8.88 11.75 6.56
C ASN A 33 -7.92 12.90 6.19
N LYS A 34 -6.63 12.77 6.53
CA LYS A 34 -5.57 13.73 6.19
C LYS A 34 -4.86 13.42 4.87
N ALA A 35 -5.21 12.35 4.17
CA ALA A 35 -4.71 12.09 2.83
C ALA A 35 -5.35 13.08 1.84
N ASP A 36 -4.87 14.31 1.88
CA ASP A 36 -5.31 15.39 1.01
C ASP A 36 -4.87 15.15 -0.45
N SER A 37 -5.37 15.99 -1.35
CA SER A 37 -5.06 15.90 -2.78
C SER A 37 -3.55 15.97 -3.08
N VAL A 38 -2.75 16.62 -2.21
CA VAL A 38 -1.30 16.73 -2.35
C VAL A 38 -0.63 15.39 -2.03
N VAL A 39 -0.98 14.76 -0.90
CA VAL A 39 -0.47 13.44 -0.52
C VAL A 39 -0.80 12.40 -1.59
N LEU A 40 -2.04 12.37 -2.07
CA LEU A 40 -2.48 11.46 -3.11
C LEU A 40 -1.76 11.72 -4.45
N GLY A 41 -1.54 12.99 -4.78
CA GLY A 41 -0.77 13.39 -5.96
C GLY A 41 0.69 12.97 -5.90
N LEU A 42 1.35 13.13 -4.75
CA LEU A 42 2.74 12.68 -4.54
C LEU A 42 2.86 11.17 -4.65
N ALA A 43 1.94 10.42 -4.01
CA ALA A 43 1.91 8.97 -4.11
C ALA A 43 1.71 8.48 -5.55
N THR A 44 0.84 9.14 -6.31
CA THR A 44 0.62 8.86 -7.74
C THR A 44 1.92 9.00 -8.53
N LYS A 45 2.65 10.10 -8.34
CA LYS A 45 3.94 10.33 -9.01
C LYS A 45 5.00 9.29 -8.64
N ILE A 46 5.08 8.90 -7.36
CA ILE A 46 6.03 7.87 -6.88
C ILE A 46 5.73 6.52 -7.54
N ILE A 47 4.45 6.14 -7.60
CA ILE A 47 4.04 4.87 -8.23
C ILE A 47 4.30 4.92 -9.74
N ILE A 48 3.95 6.00 -10.44
CA ILE A 48 4.27 6.18 -11.87
C ILE A 48 5.78 6.04 -12.13
N SER A 49 6.60 6.75 -11.35
CA SER A 49 8.06 6.68 -11.47
C SER A 49 8.59 5.26 -11.26
N SER A 50 8.05 4.56 -10.27
CA SER A 50 8.39 3.16 -10.02
C SER A 50 7.99 2.27 -11.20
N MET A 51 6.76 2.40 -11.72
CA MET A 51 6.28 1.59 -12.83
C MET A 51 7.07 1.84 -14.12
N ASN A 52 7.41 3.10 -14.42
CA ASN A 52 8.33 3.45 -15.51
C ASN A 52 9.69 2.79 -15.33
N GLY A 53 10.24 2.78 -14.10
CA GLY A 53 11.50 2.10 -13.80
C GLY A 53 11.45 0.57 -13.93
N ILE A 54 10.27 -0.06 -13.86
CA ILE A 54 10.10 -1.49 -14.12
C ILE A 54 9.93 -1.73 -15.62
N ALA A 55 9.18 -0.86 -16.33
CA ALA A 55 8.96 -0.93 -17.76
C ALA A 55 10.28 -1.03 -18.55
N THR A 56 11.29 -0.24 -18.17
CA THR A 56 12.63 -0.27 -18.78
C THR A 56 13.38 -1.59 -18.60
N LYS A 57 12.97 -2.43 -17.63
CA LYS A 57 13.56 -3.77 -17.40
C LYS A 57 12.90 -4.87 -18.23
N GLY A 58 11.83 -4.54 -18.96
CA GLY A 58 11.13 -5.43 -19.86
C GLY A 58 10.16 -6.40 -19.19
N PHE A 59 9.34 -7.05 -20.02
CA PHE A 59 8.21 -7.87 -19.58
C PHE A 59 8.63 -9.09 -18.74
N SER A 60 9.83 -9.67 -18.98
CA SER A 60 10.33 -10.78 -18.17
C SER A 60 10.60 -10.40 -16.72
N TYR A 61 10.94 -9.14 -16.46
CA TYR A 61 11.10 -8.61 -15.11
C TYR A 61 9.73 -8.31 -14.50
N ILE A 62 8.85 -7.64 -15.25
CA ILE A 62 7.47 -7.32 -14.82
C ILE A 62 6.72 -8.59 -14.45
N ASN A 63 6.81 -9.63 -15.28
CA ASN A 63 6.02 -10.83 -15.15
C ASN A 63 6.54 -11.81 -14.07
N ASN A 64 7.65 -11.49 -13.41
CA ASN A 64 8.21 -12.31 -12.34
C ASN A 64 7.79 -11.75 -10.98
N ASP A 65 6.97 -12.50 -10.25
CA ASP A 65 6.36 -12.03 -9.00
C ASP A 65 7.40 -11.64 -7.95
N LYS A 66 8.47 -12.41 -7.79
CA LYS A 66 9.54 -12.08 -6.82
C LYS A 66 10.26 -10.78 -7.18
N LYS A 67 10.55 -10.57 -8.47
CA LYS A 67 11.20 -9.35 -8.96
C LYS A 67 10.28 -8.14 -8.85
N TYR A 68 8.99 -8.32 -9.12
CA TYR A 68 7.97 -7.29 -9.01
C TYR A 68 7.70 -6.92 -7.54
N GLN A 69 7.63 -7.91 -6.65
CA GLN A 69 7.47 -7.72 -5.20
C GLN A 69 8.58 -6.84 -4.61
N ASN A 70 9.84 -7.08 -5.00
CA ASN A 70 10.95 -6.22 -4.56
C ASN A 70 10.76 -4.74 -4.98
N ILE A 71 10.03 -4.47 -6.06
CA ILE A 71 9.69 -3.10 -6.45
C ILE A 71 8.52 -2.58 -5.62
N ILE A 72 7.48 -3.39 -5.39
CA ILE A 72 6.38 -3.06 -4.47
C ILE A 72 6.95 -2.61 -3.11
N ASP A 73 7.88 -3.37 -2.54
CA ASP A 73 8.49 -3.07 -1.24
C ASP A 73 9.27 -1.75 -1.26
N LYS A 74 10.10 -1.52 -2.28
CA LYS A 74 10.85 -0.26 -2.41
C LYS A 74 9.95 0.94 -2.66
N THR A 75 8.94 0.78 -3.50
CA THR A 75 7.97 1.85 -3.77
C THR A 75 7.21 2.22 -2.50
N TRP A 76 6.84 1.24 -1.67
CA TRP A 76 6.19 1.48 -0.38
C TRP A 76 7.02 2.38 0.53
N GLU A 77 8.33 2.13 0.63
CA GLU A 77 9.25 2.93 1.46
C GLU A 77 9.34 4.39 1.01
N MET A 78 9.15 4.65 -0.28
CA MET A 78 9.16 6.00 -0.86
C MET A 78 7.84 6.76 -0.67
N LEU A 79 6.74 6.08 -0.31
CA LEU A 79 5.45 6.73 -0.18
C LEU A 79 5.42 7.78 0.95
N PRO A 80 4.56 8.81 0.84
CA PRO A 80 4.39 9.80 1.88
C PRO A 80 4.08 9.16 3.23
N LEU A 81 4.68 9.70 4.31
CA LEU A 81 4.52 9.17 5.67
C LEU A 81 3.06 8.95 6.08
N PRO A 82 2.09 9.86 5.79
CA PRO A 82 0.69 9.61 6.13
C PRO A 82 0.14 8.30 5.56
N MET A 83 0.51 7.92 4.33
CA MET A 83 0.09 6.65 3.74
C MET A 83 0.74 5.47 4.45
N ARG A 84 2.04 5.57 4.73
CA ARG A 84 2.78 4.51 5.43
C ARG A 84 2.23 4.25 6.84
N LEU A 85 1.75 5.29 7.53
CA LEU A 85 1.12 5.18 8.84
C LEU A 85 -0.25 4.50 8.81
N VAL A 86 -0.99 4.54 7.68
CA VAL A 86 -2.23 3.76 7.51
C VAL A 86 -1.93 2.25 7.46
N GLY A 87 -0.77 1.88 6.93
CA GLY A 87 -0.28 0.50 6.85
C GLY A 87 -0.60 -0.18 5.52
N LYS A 88 0.27 -1.11 5.10
CA LYS A 88 0.14 -1.86 3.84
C LYS A 88 -1.19 -2.61 3.76
N ASP A 89 -1.51 -3.36 4.82
CA ASP A 89 -2.69 -4.22 4.89
C ASP A 89 -3.99 -3.41 4.82
N THR A 90 -4.07 -2.32 5.59
CA THR A 90 -5.24 -1.42 5.60
C THR A 90 -5.51 -0.77 4.23
N LEU A 91 -4.47 -0.57 3.42
CA LEU A 91 -4.56 -0.02 2.07
C LEU A 91 -4.72 -1.10 0.99
N ASN A 92 -4.70 -2.39 1.35
CA ASN A 92 -4.56 -3.50 0.41
C ASN A 92 -3.46 -3.22 -0.62
N TYR A 93 -2.31 -2.72 -0.14
CA TYR A 93 -1.31 -2.09 -1.01
C TYR A 93 -0.76 -3.07 -2.06
N GLU A 94 -0.42 -4.28 -1.64
CA GLU A 94 0.17 -5.29 -2.53
C GLU A 94 -0.80 -5.72 -3.63
N ASP A 95 -2.05 -6.04 -3.27
CA ASP A 95 -3.10 -6.41 -4.21
C ASP A 95 -3.34 -5.31 -5.26
N ASN A 96 -3.38 -4.05 -4.81
CA ASN A 96 -3.54 -2.92 -5.71
C ASN A 96 -2.33 -2.76 -6.64
N MET A 97 -1.10 -3.01 -6.18
CA MET A 97 0.08 -2.98 -7.04
C MET A 97 0.09 -4.11 -8.07
N PHE A 98 -0.33 -5.33 -7.70
CA PHE A 98 -0.51 -6.42 -8.67
C PHE A 98 -1.65 -6.15 -9.66
N PHE A 99 -2.73 -5.51 -9.21
CA PHE A 99 -3.78 -5.03 -10.09
C PHE A 99 -3.24 -4.01 -11.11
N LEU A 100 -2.43 -3.05 -10.67
CA LEU A 100 -1.79 -2.07 -11.54
C LEU A 100 -0.85 -2.73 -12.55
N ARG A 101 -0.03 -3.71 -12.14
CA ARG A 101 0.81 -4.50 -13.05
C ARG A 101 0.00 -5.07 -14.22
N LYS A 102 -1.11 -5.74 -13.91
CA LYS A 102 -1.96 -6.38 -14.92
C LYS A 102 -2.67 -5.35 -15.79
N SER A 103 -3.15 -4.26 -15.19
CA SER A 103 -3.91 -3.23 -15.90
C SER A 103 -3.06 -2.46 -16.92
N ILE A 104 -1.81 -2.19 -16.55
CA ILE A 104 -0.85 -1.39 -17.33
C ILE A 104 -0.10 -2.29 -18.30
N PHE A 105 0.60 -3.31 -17.79
CA PHE A 105 1.50 -4.14 -18.60
C PHE A 105 0.85 -5.43 -19.13
N GLY A 106 -0.46 -5.63 -18.92
CA GLY A 106 -1.15 -6.84 -19.38
C GLY A 106 -1.42 -6.88 -20.89
N LYS A 107 -1.35 -5.72 -21.56
CA LYS A 107 -1.70 -5.57 -22.98
C LYS A 107 -0.50 -5.71 -23.90
N ASP A 108 0.57 -4.95 -23.65
CA ASP A 108 1.80 -4.99 -24.43
C ASP A 108 2.91 -5.71 -23.66
N LYS A 109 3.32 -6.87 -24.20
CA LYS A 109 4.40 -7.69 -23.64
C LYS A 109 5.74 -7.47 -24.33
N GLU A 110 5.75 -6.85 -25.51
CA GLU A 110 6.96 -6.63 -26.28
C GLU A 110 7.64 -5.33 -25.87
N ARG A 111 6.84 -4.27 -25.65
CA ARG A 111 7.30 -2.94 -25.26
C ARG A 111 6.45 -2.41 -24.12
N PRO A 112 6.61 -2.94 -22.89
CA PRO A 112 5.89 -2.42 -21.75
C PRO A 112 6.26 -0.95 -21.54
N GLU A 113 5.24 -0.10 -21.48
CA GLU A 113 5.35 1.33 -21.18
C GLU A 113 4.23 1.75 -20.22
N VAL A 114 4.38 2.92 -19.61
CA VAL A 114 3.31 3.56 -18.84
C VAL A 114 2.85 4.76 -19.65
N ASP A 115 1.60 4.74 -20.11
CA ASP A 115 1.02 5.81 -20.92
C ASP A 115 0.21 6.82 -20.08
N SER A 116 -0.31 7.85 -20.73
CA SER A 116 -1.12 8.88 -20.06
C SER A 116 -2.46 8.38 -19.52
N LYS A 117 -3.01 7.29 -20.09
CA LYS A 117 -4.24 6.66 -19.58
C LYS A 117 -3.95 5.89 -18.29
N ASP A 118 -2.76 5.29 -18.20
CA ASP A 118 -2.31 4.58 -17.01
C ASP A 118 -2.19 5.49 -15.80
N GLU A 119 -1.82 6.77 -15.96
CA GLU A 119 -1.83 7.74 -14.86
C GLU A 119 -3.23 7.91 -14.23
N SER A 120 -4.29 7.88 -15.05
CA SER A 120 -5.66 7.91 -14.55
C SER A 120 -6.01 6.65 -13.77
N ILE A 121 -5.54 5.48 -14.23
CA ILE A 121 -5.76 4.20 -13.54
C ILE A 121 -5.03 4.20 -12.19
N ILE A 122 -3.77 4.63 -12.17
CA ILE A 122 -2.95 4.71 -10.95
C ILE A 122 -3.59 5.66 -9.94
N SER A 123 -3.92 6.89 -10.35
CA SER A 123 -4.52 7.88 -9.46
C SER A 123 -5.86 7.43 -8.88
N LYS A 124 -6.73 6.78 -9.68
CA LYS A 124 -8.00 6.21 -9.21
C LYS A 124 -7.77 5.07 -8.22
N THR A 125 -6.80 4.20 -8.51
CA THR A 125 -6.45 3.07 -7.61
C THR A 125 -5.98 3.60 -6.26
N ILE A 126 -5.10 4.61 -6.25
CA ILE A 126 -4.61 5.23 -5.01
C ILE A 126 -5.75 5.89 -4.24
N ARG A 127 -6.64 6.64 -4.89
CA ARG A 127 -7.83 7.22 -4.23
C ARG A 127 -8.70 6.15 -3.58
N LYS A 128 -8.90 5.02 -4.27
CA LYS A 128 -9.70 3.89 -3.76
C LYS A 128 -9.10 3.28 -2.48
N MET A 129 -7.77 3.31 -2.28
CA MET A 129 -7.15 2.81 -1.05
C MET A 129 -7.58 3.59 0.21
N PHE A 130 -8.00 4.84 0.04
CA PHE A 130 -8.43 5.74 1.11
C PHE A 130 -9.94 5.90 1.21
N SER A 131 -10.70 5.26 0.32
CA SER A 131 -12.17 5.27 0.30
C SER A 131 -12.76 4.17 1.18
#